data_AF-A0A504JTV6-F1
#
_entry.id   AF-A0A504JTV6-F1
#
_cell.length_a   1.000
_cell.length_b   1.000
_cell.length_c   1.000
_cell.angle_alpha   90.00
_cell.angle_beta   90.00
_cell.angle_gamma   90.00
#
_symmetry.space_group_name_H-M   'P 1'
#
loop_
_entity.id
_entity.type
_entity.pdbx_description
1 polymer ?
#
loop_
_entity_poly.entity_id
_entity_poly.type
_entity_poly.pdbx_seq_one_letter_code
_entity_poly.pdbx_strand_id
1 'polypeptide(L)'
;ILINLDNKLEVGDLSGMVAVARDLGMADQVIVKENLWNQTRIATVKAAMEAVGGGFQFMPIIADDAVHDAGFAATVDHAFAPRAIELINWRAGAETLTETGGPLFSTRMRAAAVRGDWHIWADTYAIVNKPGGFLAGGRGDELAVQASLPREAWGFWADRGATIIQTDEPKAAIGWLAANGFRVPYAETGERVEPAATASIN
;
A
#
# COMPACT_ATOMS: atom_id res chain seq x y z
N ILE A 1 -5.85 -10.47 12.54
CA ILE A 1 -5.96 -9.60 11.34
C ILE A 1 -5.54 -8.20 11.75
N LEU A 2 -4.79 -7.47 10.92
CA LEU A 2 -4.48 -6.07 11.18
C LEU A 2 -5.64 -5.17 10.73
N ILE A 3 -5.77 -3.99 11.32
CA ILE A 3 -6.80 -3.02 11.00
C ILE A 3 -6.13 -1.77 10.46
N ASN A 4 -6.36 -1.46 9.18
CA ASN A 4 -5.94 -0.19 8.57
C ASN A 4 -7.04 0.87 8.74
N LEU A 5 -6.74 1.93 9.48
CA LEU A 5 -7.63 3.05 9.74
C LEU A 5 -7.29 4.21 8.81
N ASP A 6 -8.14 4.40 7.81
CA ASP A 6 -8.08 5.53 6.90
C ASP A 6 -8.65 6.79 7.59
N ASN A 7 -7.77 7.72 7.99
CA ASN A 7 -8.20 8.94 8.65
C ASN A 7 -8.93 9.85 7.65
N LYS A 8 -10.24 10.07 7.89
CA LYS A 8 -11.06 11.05 7.14
C LYS A 8 -11.27 12.35 7.92
N LEU A 9 -10.58 12.51 9.04
CA LEU A 9 -10.62 13.68 9.90
C LEU A 9 -9.31 14.47 9.80
N GLU A 10 -9.09 15.40 10.72
CA GLU A 10 -7.84 16.16 10.77
C GLU A 10 -6.74 15.36 11.47
N VAL A 11 -5.48 15.79 11.28
CA VAL A 11 -4.31 15.14 11.90
C VAL A 11 -4.40 15.15 13.44
N GLY A 12 -5.07 16.14 14.02
CA GLY A 12 -5.27 16.23 15.48
C GLY A 12 -6.14 15.09 16.04
N ASP A 13 -7.02 14.53 15.23
CA ASP A 13 -7.98 13.49 15.65
C ASP A 13 -7.33 12.10 15.76
N LEU A 14 -6.11 11.94 15.23
CA LEU A 14 -5.34 10.70 15.33
C LEU A 14 -5.11 10.26 16.79
N SER A 15 -4.98 11.23 17.69
CA SER A 15 -4.85 10.98 19.13
C SER A 15 -6.06 10.26 19.72
N GLY A 16 -7.27 10.67 19.34
CA GLY A 16 -8.51 10.05 19.78
C GLY A 16 -8.67 8.63 19.22
N MET A 17 -8.34 8.43 17.94
CA MET A 17 -8.38 7.10 17.31
C MET A 17 -7.45 6.10 18.02
N VAL A 18 -6.22 6.52 18.30
CA VAL A 18 -5.24 5.68 19.00
C VAL A 18 -5.64 5.44 20.47
N ALA A 19 -6.23 6.44 21.14
CA ALA A 19 -6.75 6.25 22.49
C ALA A 19 -7.82 5.15 22.55
N VAL A 20 -8.78 5.17 21.61
CA VAL A 20 -9.79 4.09 21.50
C VAL A 20 -9.15 2.74 21.25
N ALA A 21 -8.16 2.66 20.35
CA ALA A 21 -7.45 1.41 20.09
C ALA A 21 -6.71 0.88 21.32
N ARG A 22 -6.15 1.77 22.16
CA ARG A 22 -5.48 1.42 23.42
C ARG A 22 -6.47 0.92 24.47
N ASP A 23 -7.60 1.61 24.63
CA ASP A 23 -8.63 1.22 25.60
C ASP A 23 -9.22 -0.17 25.28
N LEU A 24 -9.24 -0.53 23.99
CA LEU A 24 -9.64 -1.86 23.52
C LEU A 24 -8.52 -2.90 23.57
N GLY A 25 -7.28 -2.52 23.90
CA GLY A 25 -6.12 -3.42 23.91
C GLY A 25 -5.69 -3.87 22.52
N MET A 26 -5.93 -3.06 21.48
CA MET A 26 -5.71 -3.40 20.07
C MET A 26 -4.68 -2.50 19.37
N ALA A 27 -3.97 -1.64 20.11
CA ALA A 27 -3.09 -0.63 19.53
C ALA A 27 -2.00 -1.21 18.62
N ASP A 28 -1.46 -2.40 18.94
CA ASP A 28 -0.45 -3.10 18.16
C ASP A 28 -0.99 -3.72 16.84
N GLN A 29 -2.31 -3.88 16.73
CA GLN A 29 -3.01 -4.39 15.56
C GLN A 29 -3.53 -3.29 14.62
N VAL A 30 -3.41 -2.02 15.03
CA VAL A 30 -3.92 -0.88 14.29
C VAL A 30 -2.79 -0.19 13.51
N ILE A 31 -3.07 0.05 12.24
CA ILE A 31 -2.30 0.90 11.33
C ILE A 31 -3.11 2.18 11.11
N VAL A 32 -2.51 3.33 11.38
CA VAL A 32 -3.09 4.64 11.08
C VAL A 32 -2.37 5.22 9.87
N LYS A 33 -3.12 5.79 8.92
CA LYS A 33 -2.52 6.35 7.71
C LYS A 33 -2.80 7.83 7.51
N GLU A 34 -1.83 8.52 6.89
CA GLU A 34 -1.94 9.93 6.51
C GLU A 34 -1.22 10.25 5.20
N ASN A 35 -1.77 11.21 4.46
CA ASN A 35 -1.18 11.69 3.21
C ASN A 35 0.00 12.62 3.46
N LEU A 36 1.12 12.35 2.77
CA LEU A 36 2.34 13.14 2.81
C LEU A 36 2.74 13.55 1.38
N TRP A 37 2.87 14.86 1.16
CA TRP A 37 3.19 15.41 -0.17
C TRP A 37 4.27 16.49 -0.17
N ASN A 38 4.71 16.95 1.02
CA ASN A 38 5.81 17.90 1.15
C ASN A 38 6.40 17.88 2.59
N GLN A 39 7.51 18.60 2.77
CA GLN A 39 8.23 18.68 4.04
C GLN A 39 7.39 19.28 5.18
N THR A 40 6.54 20.28 4.88
CA THR A 40 5.65 20.90 5.88
C THR A 40 4.67 19.87 6.43
N ARG A 41 4.04 19.09 5.56
CA ARG A 41 3.11 18.03 5.95
C ARG A 41 3.79 16.94 6.75
N ILE A 42 5.01 16.53 6.36
CA ILE A 42 5.84 15.60 7.15
C ILE A 42 6.05 16.14 8.56
N ALA A 43 6.45 17.40 8.72
CA ALA A 43 6.68 17.99 10.03
C ALA A 43 5.41 18.06 10.88
N THR A 44 4.28 18.45 10.29
CA THR A 44 2.98 18.50 10.97
C THR A 44 2.54 17.13 11.48
N VAL A 45 2.58 16.10 10.62
CA VAL A 45 2.18 14.74 10.99
C VAL A 45 3.14 14.15 12.01
N LYS A 46 4.45 14.39 11.86
CA LYS A 46 5.46 13.92 12.83
C LYS A 46 5.22 14.49 14.23
N ALA A 47 4.96 15.78 14.35
CA ALA A 47 4.65 16.40 15.64
C ALA A 47 3.38 15.80 16.28
N ALA A 48 2.37 15.49 15.47
CA ALA A 48 1.17 14.81 15.96
C ALA A 48 1.48 13.39 16.44
N MET A 49 2.22 12.59 15.67
CA MET A 49 2.62 11.24 16.08
C MET A 49 3.45 11.22 17.36
N GLU A 50 4.38 12.16 17.52
CA GLU A 50 5.15 12.33 18.75
C GLU A 50 4.25 12.65 19.95
N ALA A 51 3.22 13.48 19.76
CA ALA A 51 2.25 13.80 20.81
C ALA A 51 1.35 12.60 21.18
N VAL A 52 1.03 11.73 20.22
CA VAL A 52 0.25 10.50 20.47
C VAL A 52 1.08 9.42 21.20
N GLY A 53 2.39 9.40 20.98
CA GLY A 53 3.32 8.42 21.54
C GLY A 53 3.41 7.13 20.71
N GLY A 54 4.09 6.10 21.23
CA GLY A 54 4.29 4.83 20.52
C GLY A 54 3.18 3.79 20.70
N GLY A 55 3.43 2.57 20.22
CA GLY A 55 2.56 1.40 20.46
C GLY A 55 1.48 1.15 19.41
N PHE A 56 1.55 1.85 18.26
CA PHE A 56 0.72 1.61 17.08
C PHE A 56 1.58 1.74 15.82
N GLN A 57 1.03 1.34 14.67
CA GLN A 57 1.73 1.43 13.39
C GLN A 57 1.26 2.66 12.61
N PHE A 58 2.19 3.37 11.97
CA PHE A 58 1.91 4.47 11.06
C PHE A 58 2.26 4.08 9.62
N MET A 59 1.35 4.34 8.68
CA MET A 59 1.53 4.10 7.26
C MET A 59 1.37 5.40 6.47
N PRO A 60 2.44 5.97 5.92
CA PRO A 60 2.35 7.09 5.00
C PRO A 60 1.62 6.73 3.70
N ILE A 61 0.84 7.67 3.17
CA ILE A 61 0.30 7.64 1.81
C ILE A 61 1.04 8.68 0.97
N ILE A 62 1.56 8.26 -0.17
CA ILE A 62 2.24 9.10 -1.15
C ILE A 62 1.54 8.95 -2.49
N ALA A 63 1.23 10.07 -3.14
CA ALA A 63 0.49 10.09 -4.39
C ALA A 63 1.27 10.80 -5.50
N ASP A 64 1.13 10.29 -6.72
CA ASP A 64 1.95 10.69 -7.87
C ASP A 64 1.49 11.98 -8.55
N ASP A 65 0.43 12.63 -8.06
CA ASP A 65 0.02 13.98 -8.43
C ASP A 65 0.86 15.05 -7.74
N ALA A 66 1.50 14.73 -6.61
CA ALA A 66 2.38 15.64 -5.89
C ALA A 66 3.82 15.14 -5.74
N VAL A 67 4.05 13.83 -5.82
CA VAL A 67 5.36 13.21 -5.60
C VAL A 67 5.80 12.40 -6.81
N HIS A 68 6.93 12.78 -7.41
CA HIS A 68 7.38 12.22 -8.68
C HIS A 68 8.75 11.52 -8.60
N ASP A 69 9.33 11.38 -7.41
CA ASP A 69 10.62 10.75 -7.24
C ASP A 69 10.73 9.94 -5.93
N ALA A 70 11.60 8.92 -5.96
CA ALA A 70 11.84 8.03 -4.82
C ALA A 70 12.64 8.69 -3.68
N GLY A 71 13.24 9.86 -3.90
CA GLY A 71 13.96 10.62 -2.87
C GLY A 71 13.02 11.13 -1.78
N PHE A 72 11.80 11.54 -2.15
CA PHE A 72 10.77 11.90 -1.18
C PHE A 72 10.41 10.72 -0.26
N ALA A 73 10.25 9.52 -0.80
CA ALA A 73 9.97 8.32 0.01
C ALA A 73 11.11 8.02 1.00
N ALA A 74 12.38 8.28 0.64
CA ALA A 74 13.50 8.15 1.57
C ALA A 74 13.45 9.20 2.71
N THR A 75 12.93 10.40 2.43
CA THR A 75 12.71 11.43 3.47
C THR A 75 11.58 11.03 4.42
N VAL A 76 10.50 10.45 3.88
CA VAL A 76 9.41 9.86 4.67
C VAL A 76 9.90 8.70 5.53
N ASP A 77 10.67 7.77 4.95
CA ASP A 77 11.29 6.64 5.66
C ASP A 77 12.14 7.12 6.84
N HIS A 78 13.05 8.08 6.62
CA HIS A 78 13.86 8.64 7.70
C HIS A 78 13.02 9.35 8.78
N ALA A 79 11.88 9.94 8.43
CA ALA A 79 11.04 10.67 9.37
C ALA A 79 10.22 9.74 10.28
N PHE A 80 9.77 8.58 9.77
CA PHE A 80 8.75 7.75 10.42
C PHE A 80 9.15 6.27 10.61
N ALA A 81 10.16 5.77 9.91
CA ALA A 81 10.54 4.35 9.85
C ALA A 81 9.32 3.41 9.68
N PRO A 82 8.49 3.62 8.64
CA PRO A 82 7.23 2.92 8.50
C PRO A 82 7.46 1.45 8.11
N ARG A 83 6.48 0.58 8.39
CA ARG A 83 6.49 -0.83 7.92
C ARG A 83 5.97 -0.97 6.49
N ALA A 84 5.17 -0.01 6.03
CA ALA A 84 4.60 0.02 4.70
C ALA A 84 4.39 1.47 4.26
N ILE A 85 4.38 1.71 2.95
CA ILE A 85 3.97 2.98 2.35
C ILE A 85 2.93 2.68 1.27
N GLU A 86 1.79 3.35 1.37
CA GLU A 86 0.72 3.35 0.36
C GLU A 86 1.09 4.29 -0.78
N LEU A 87 1.13 3.75 -2.00
CA LEU A 87 1.56 4.46 -3.20
C LEU A 87 0.40 4.56 -4.18
N ILE A 88 -0.07 5.77 -4.44
CA ILE A 88 -1.18 6.04 -5.35
C ILE A 88 -0.65 6.39 -6.74
N ASN A 89 -1.03 5.60 -7.74
CA ASN A 89 -0.82 5.94 -9.14
C ASN A 89 -2.12 6.51 -9.70
N TRP A 90 -2.33 7.82 -9.62
CA TRP A 90 -3.56 8.42 -10.09
C TRP A 90 -3.72 8.23 -11.60
N ARG A 91 -4.89 7.77 -12.01
CA ARG A 91 -5.26 7.80 -13.43
C ARG A 91 -5.41 9.24 -13.92
N ALA A 92 -5.87 10.16 -13.07
CA ALA A 92 -5.96 11.60 -13.34
C ALA A 92 -6.58 11.98 -14.70
N GLY A 93 -7.57 11.21 -15.18
CA GLY A 93 -8.23 11.45 -16.48
C GLY A 93 -7.52 10.88 -17.71
N ALA A 94 -6.41 10.13 -17.53
CA ALA A 94 -5.74 9.43 -18.60
C ALA A 94 -6.68 8.44 -19.30
N GLU A 95 -6.69 8.47 -20.63
CA GLU A 95 -7.51 7.59 -21.45
C GLU A 95 -7.00 6.14 -21.40
N THR A 96 -5.67 5.97 -21.34
CA THR A 96 -5.00 4.67 -21.35
C THR A 96 -4.63 4.19 -19.95
N LEU A 97 -4.41 2.88 -19.83
CA LEU A 97 -3.86 2.26 -18.63
C LEU A 97 -2.41 2.69 -18.43
N THR A 98 -1.97 2.82 -17.18
CA THR A 98 -0.56 3.00 -16.85
C THR A 98 0.27 1.83 -17.41
N GLU A 99 1.36 2.11 -18.10
CA GLU A 99 2.24 1.05 -18.63
C GLU A 99 3.30 0.64 -17.61
N THR A 100 3.66 1.55 -16.71
CA THR A 100 4.82 1.39 -15.82
C THR A 100 4.49 1.51 -14.34
N GLY A 101 3.28 1.95 -13.98
CA GLY A 101 2.93 2.33 -12.61
C GLY A 101 3.53 3.68 -12.20
N GLY A 102 4.08 4.45 -13.16
CA GLY A 102 4.59 5.79 -12.93
C GLY A 102 5.83 5.84 -12.03
N PRO A 103 6.14 7.03 -11.48
CA PRO A 103 7.35 7.23 -10.68
C PRO A 103 7.33 6.42 -9.37
N LEU A 104 6.16 6.25 -8.77
CA LEU A 104 6.00 5.57 -7.48
C LEU A 104 6.14 4.05 -7.57
N PHE A 105 5.99 3.44 -8.75
CA PHE A 105 6.24 2.00 -8.93
C PHE A 105 7.47 1.73 -9.81
N SER A 106 8.38 2.70 -9.87
CA SER A 106 9.65 2.57 -10.57
C SER A 106 10.65 1.65 -9.85
N THR A 107 11.65 1.14 -10.58
CA THR A 107 12.77 0.38 -9.99
C THR A 107 13.48 1.16 -8.88
N ARG A 108 13.54 2.49 -8.97
CA ARG A 108 14.13 3.34 -7.93
C ARG A 108 13.30 3.34 -6.65
N MET A 109 11.96 3.40 -6.76
CA MET A 109 11.08 3.29 -5.60
C MET A 109 11.22 1.91 -4.95
N ARG A 110 11.19 0.84 -5.75
CA ARG A 110 11.41 -0.52 -5.23
C ARG A 110 12.75 -0.67 -4.51
N ALA A 111 13.81 -0.06 -5.05
CA ALA A 111 15.11 -0.07 -4.38
C ALA A 111 15.10 0.76 -3.07
N ALA A 112 14.31 1.83 -2.99
CA ALA A 112 14.11 2.57 -1.74
C ALA A 112 13.36 1.72 -0.70
N ALA A 113 12.31 1.00 -1.12
CA ALA A 113 11.55 0.07 -0.28
C ALA A 113 12.44 -1.02 0.34
N VAL A 114 13.26 -1.66 -0.49
CA VAL A 114 14.21 -2.69 -0.03
C VAL A 114 15.25 -2.13 0.94
N ARG A 115 15.76 -0.91 0.72
CA ARG A 115 16.74 -0.29 1.62
C ARG A 115 16.16 0.14 2.96
N GLY A 116 14.91 0.61 2.96
CA GLY A 116 14.20 1.03 4.17
C GLY A 116 13.46 -0.10 4.89
N ASP A 117 13.51 -1.34 4.37
CA ASP A 117 12.80 -2.51 4.90
C ASP A 117 11.28 -2.25 5.09
N TRP A 118 10.65 -1.63 4.10
CA TRP A 118 9.23 -1.33 4.11
C TRP A 118 8.50 -1.90 2.90
N HIS A 119 7.22 -2.23 3.10
CA HIS A 119 6.33 -2.80 2.10
C HIS A 119 5.74 -1.75 1.15
N ILE A 120 5.70 -2.06 -0.15
CA ILE A 120 4.90 -1.29 -1.11
C ILE A 120 3.45 -1.75 -1.05
N TRP A 121 2.54 -0.80 -0.79
CA TRP A 121 1.10 -1.00 -0.76
C TRP A 121 0.45 -0.35 -1.98
N ALA A 122 -0.32 -1.15 -2.74
CA ALA A 122 -1.04 -0.71 -3.93
C ALA A 122 -2.55 -0.89 -3.75
N ASP A 123 -3.33 0.05 -4.29
CA ASP A 123 -4.78 0.07 -4.16
C ASP A 123 -5.46 -0.24 -5.49
N THR A 124 -6.27 -1.30 -5.53
CA THR A 124 -7.05 -1.68 -6.72
C THR A 124 -8.54 -1.47 -6.57
N TYR A 125 -9.01 -1.14 -5.36
CA TYR A 125 -10.41 -0.88 -5.05
C TYR A 125 -10.96 0.37 -5.75
N ALA A 126 -12.29 0.44 -5.88
CA ALA A 126 -12.96 1.57 -6.50
C ALA A 126 -13.20 2.70 -5.48
N ILE A 127 -13.08 3.95 -5.92
CA ILE A 127 -13.48 5.10 -5.09
C ILE A 127 -14.78 5.71 -5.60
N VAL A 128 -15.65 6.06 -4.67
CA VAL A 128 -16.99 6.59 -4.95
C VAL A 128 -16.90 7.79 -5.90
N ASN A 129 -17.78 7.81 -6.92
CA ASN A 129 -17.87 8.84 -7.95
C ASN A 129 -16.62 9.00 -8.85
N LYS A 130 -15.76 7.96 -8.96
CA LYS A 130 -14.66 7.93 -9.93
C LYS A 130 -14.72 6.66 -10.78
N PRO A 131 -14.12 6.68 -11.99
CA PRO A 131 -13.98 5.47 -12.80
C PRO A 131 -13.19 4.37 -12.09
N GLY A 132 -13.39 3.12 -12.50
CA GLY A 132 -12.60 1.99 -12.03
C GLY A 132 -11.09 2.19 -12.21
N GLY A 133 -10.32 1.68 -11.24
CA GLY A 133 -8.86 1.79 -11.22
C GLY A 133 -8.31 3.22 -11.10
N PHE A 134 -9.07 4.18 -10.58
CA PHE A 134 -8.63 5.58 -10.52
C PHE A 134 -7.39 5.79 -9.63
N LEU A 135 -7.22 4.99 -8.56
CA LEU A 135 -6.03 4.97 -7.69
C LEU A 135 -4.86 4.12 -8.25
N ALA A 136 -5.14 3.32 -9.29
CA ALA A 136 -4.25 2.33 -9.86
C ALA A 136 -4.04 2.57 -11.37
N GLY A 137 -3.97 3.81 -11.83
CA GLY A 137 -3.66 4.11 -13.23
C GLY A 137 -4.55 3.37 -14.25
N GLY A 138 -5.81 3.08 -13.89
CA GLY A 138 -6.76 2.28 -14.66
C GLY A 138 -6.73 0.75 -14.45
N ARG A 139 -5.77 0.22 -13.67
CA ARG A 139 -5.54 -1.21 -13.41
C ARG A 139 -6.15 -1.68 -12.07
N GLY A 140 -7.42 -1.35 -11.87
CA GLY A 140 -8.18 -1.69 -10.66
C GLY A 140 -8.95 -3.02 -10.74
N ASP A 141 -9.79 -3.25 -9.74
CA ASP A 141 -10.56 -4.49 -9.57
C ASP A 141 -11.57 -4.75 -10.70
N GLU A 142 -12.11 -3.71 -11.33
CA GLU A 142 -12.99 -3.89 -12.50
C GLU A 142 -12.26 -4.53 -13.67
N LEU A 143 -10.98 -4.20 -13.87
CA LEU A 143 -10.14 -4.87 -14.87
C LEU A 143 -9.88 -6.32 -14.47
N ALA A 144 -9.61 -6.57 -13.18
CA ALA A 144 -9.34 -7.90 -12.67
C ALA A 144 -10.55 -8.85 -12.79
N VAL A 145 -11.72 -8.39 -12.36
CA VAL A 145 -12.91 -9.22 -12.17
C VAL A 145 -13.90 -9.06 -13.31
N GLN A 146 -14.33 -7.84 -13.64
CA GLN A 146 -15.38 -7.64 -14.65
C GLN A 146 -14.87 -7.90 -16.06
N ALA A 147 -13.64 -7.48 -16.37
CA ALA A 147 -12.99 -7.79 -17.65
C ALA A 147 -12.25 -9.14 -17.65
N SER A 148 -12.20 -9.85 -16.51
CA SER A 148 -11.48 -11.14 -16.37
C SER A 148 -9.98 -11.05 -16.72
N LEU A 149 -9.33 -9.92 -16.39
CA LEU A 149 -7.90 -9.67 -16.65
C LEU A 149 -7.10 -9.47 -15.34
N PRO A 150 -7.08 -10.44 -14.41
CA PRO A 150 -6.38 -10.30 -13.13
C PRO A 150 -4.86 -10.14 -13.26
N ARG A 151 -4.26 -10.64 -14.35
CA ARG A 151 -2.83 -10.39 -14.66
C ARG A 151 -2.56 -8.91 -14.93
N GLU A 152 -3.49 -8.23 -15.60
CA GLU A 152 -3.35 -6.81 -15.96
C GLU A 152 -3.63 -5.86 -14.78
N ALA A 153 -4.15 -6.39 -13.67
CA ALA A 153 -4.40 -5.66 -12.44
C ALA A 153 -3.47 -6.14 -11.31
N TRP A 154 -3.85 -7.17 -10.56
CA TRP A 154 -3.08 -7.65 -9.41
C TRP A 154 -1.68 -8.17 -9.81
N GLY A 155 -1.58 -8.89 -10.92
CA GLY A 155 -0.29 -9.37 -11.44
C GLY A 155 0.65 -8.22 -11.82
N PHE A 156 0.12 -7.19 -12.47
CA PHE A 156 0.86 -5.98 -12.84
C PHE A 156 1.46 -5.31 -11.60
N TRP A 157 0.68 -5.09 -10.54
CA TRP A 157 1.17 -4.46 -9.32
C TRP A 157 2.20 -5.33 -8.59
N ALA A 158 1.97 -6.63 -8.52
CA ALA A 158 2.94 -7.58 -7.95
C ALA A 158 4.27 -7.57 -8.71
N ASP A 159 4.24 -7.56 -10.06
CA ASP A 159 5.45 -7.46 -10.90
C ASP A 159 6.21 -6.13 -10.66
N ARG A 160 5.50 -5.06 -10.26
CA ARG A 160 6.10 -3.77 -9.90
C ARG A 160 6.52 -3.66 -8.43
N GLY A 161 6.47 -4.78 -7.71
CA GLY A 161 7.01 -4.88 -6.36
C GLY A 161 6.00 -4.53 -5.27
N ALA A 162 4.70 -4.38 -5.60
CA ALA A 162 3.68 -4.35 -4.57
C ALA A 162 3.72 -5.65 -3.76
N THR A 163 3.78 -5.49 -2.44
CA THR A 163 3.78 -6.60 -1.48
C THR A 163 2.51 -6.65 -0.64
N ILE A 164 1.72 -5.58 -0.69
CA ILE A 164 0.37 -5.48 -0.14
C ILE A 164 -0.54 -4.93 -1.24
N ILE A 165 -1.72 -5.53 -1.41
CA ILE A 165 -2.77 -5.06 -2.32
C ILE A 165 -4.04 -4.85 -1.50
N GLN A 166 -4.58 -3.63 -1.49
CA GLN A 166 -5.90 -3.33 -0.97
C GLN A 166 -6.93 -3.38 -2.09
N THR A 167 -7.93 -4.24 -1.93
CA THR A 167 -8.89 -4.62 -2.99
C THR A 167 -10.28 -4.82 -2.38
N ASP A 168 -11.32 -4.53 -3.16
CA ASP A 168 -12.71 -4.88 -2.85
C ASP A 168 -13.03 -6.35 -3.20
N GLU A 169 -12.09 -7.05 -3.84
CA GLU A 169 -12.23 -8.42 -4.35
C GLU A 169 -11.25 -9.41 -3.67
N PRO A 170 -11.12 -9.43 -2.33
CA PRO A 170 -10.03 -10.12 -1.64
C PRO A 170 -10.02 -11.62 -1.88
N LYS A 171 -11.20 -12.26 -2.00
CA LYS A 171 -11.27 -13.71 -2.27
C LYS A 171 -10.69 -14.05 -3.64
N ALA A 172 -11.03 -13.28 -4.66
CA ALA A 172 -10.55 -13.49 -6.02
C ALA A 172 -9.05 -13.17 -6.13
N ALA A 173 -8.61 -12.06 -5.53
CA ALA A 173 -7.20 -11.69 -5.47
C ALA A 173 -6.34 -12.75 -4.77
N ILE A 174 -6.75 -13.23 -3.58
CA ILE A 174 -6.02 -14.28 -2.84
C ILE A 174 -5.89 -15.55 -3.68
N GLY A 175 -6.99 -16.01 -4.29
CA GLY A 175 -7.00 -17.23 -5.09
C GLY A 175 -6.09 -17.12 -6.30
N TRP A 176 -6.18 -16.01 -7.05
CA TRP A 176 -5.37 -15.81 -8.25
C TRP A 176 -3.89 -15.62 -7.90
N LEU A 177 -3.55 -14.78 -6.92
CA LEU A 177 -2.16 -14.52 -6.52
C LEU A 177 -1.47 -15.79 -6.01
N ALA A 178 -2.18 -16.63 -5.26
CA ALA A 178 -1.65 -17.91 -4.80
C ALA A 178 -1.41 -18.89 -5.96
N ALA A 179 -2.39 -19.03 -6.86
CA ALA A 179 -2.27 -19.92 -8.02
C ALA A 179 -1.16 -19.51 -9.01
N ASN A 180 -0.76 -18.24 -9.01
CA ASN A 180 0.25 -17.68 -9.92
C ASN A 180 1.60 -17.40 -9.22
N GLY A 181 1.81 -17.89 -7.99
CA GLY A 181 3.10 -17.80 -7.30
C GLY A 181 3.45 -16.41 -6.75
N PHE A 182 2.51 -15.46 -6.75
CA PHE A 182 2.69 -14.12 -6.17
C PHE A 182 2.39 -14.06 -4.67
N ARG A 183 1.70 -15.07 -4.14
CA ARG A 183 1.40 -15.19 -2.71
C ARG A 183 1.68 -16.60 -2.22
N VAL A 184 2.45 -16.67 -1.14
CA VAL A 184 2.59 -17.90 -0.35
C VAL A 184 1.53 -17.87 0.76
N PRO A 185 0.61 -18.84 0.83
CA PRO A 185 -0.30 -18.95 1.96
C PRO A 185 0.45 -19.12 3.27
N TYR A 186 -0.05 -18.52 4.35
CA TYR A 186 0.37 -18.91 5.69
C TYR A 186 0.06 -20.40 5.87
N ALA A 187 1.00 -21.21 6.41
CA ALA A 187 0.64 -22.58 6.74
C ALA A 187 -0.40 -22.57 7.86
N GLU A 188 -1.30 -23.55 7.82
CA GLU A 188 -2.30 -23.76 8.86
C GLU A 188 -1.67 -24.04 10.24
N THR A 189 -0.37 -24.36 10.28
CA THR A 189 0.40 -24.70 11.49
C THR A 189 1.45 -23.66 11.90
N GLY A 190 1.50 -22.48 11.25
CA GLY A 190 2.49 -21.44 11.57
C GLY A 190 3.89 -21.68 11.00
N GLU A 191 4.10 -22.75 10.23
CA GLU A 191 5.31 -22.95 9.45
C GLU A 191 5.25 -22.18 8.11
N ARG A 192 6.40 -21.81 7.56
CA ARG A 192 6.46 -21.20 6.23
C ARG A 192 6.28 -22.30 5.19
N VAL A 193 5.29 -22.19 4.31
CA VAL A 193 5.21 -23.04 3.12
C VAL A 193 6.32 -22.59 2.17
N GLU A 194 7.38 -23.37 2.02
CA GLU A 194 8.42 -23.07 1.03
C GLU A 194 7.82 -23.14 -0.39
N PRO A 195 8.08 -22.14 -1.25
CA PRO A 195 7.59 -22.17 -2.61
C PRO A 195 8.16 -23.39 -3.35
N ALA A 196 7.32 -24.08 -4.12
CA ALA A 196 7.75 -25.17 -4.99
C ALA A 196 8.85 -24.66 -5.92
N ALA A 197 9.99 -25.36 -5.94
CA ALA A 197 11.18 -24.96 -6.67
C ALA A 197 10.83 -24.53 -8.11
N THR A 198 11.04 -23.25 -8.42
CA THR A 198 11.07 -22.77 -9.79
C THR A 198 12.14 -23.56 -10.53
N ALA A 199 11.75 -24.28 -11.57
CA ALA A 199 12.69 -24.99 -12.42
C ALA A 199 13.73 -23.99 -12.94
N SER A 200 15.00 -24.20 -12.59
CA SER A 200 16.11 -23.49 -13.20
C SER A 200 16.08 -23.75 -14.70
N ILE A 201 15.97 -22.69 -15.48
CA ILE A 201 16.29 -22.72 -16.91
C ILE A 201 17.82 -22.63 -16.96
N ASN A 202 18.47 -23.75 -17.30
CA ASN A 202 19.88 -23.79 -17.70
C ASN A 202 20.03 -23.26 -19.12
#